data_AF-A0A2D4NJF5-F1
#
_entry.id   AF-A0A2D4NJF5-F1
#
_cell.length_a   1.000
_cell.length_b   1.000
_cell.length_c   1.000
_cell.angle_alpha   90.00
_cell.angle_beta   90.00
_cell.angle_gamma   90.00
#
_symmetry.space_group_name_H-M   'P 1'
#
loop_
_entity.id
_entity.type
_entity.pdbx_description
1 polymer ?
#
loop_
_entity_poly.entity_id
_entity_poly.type
_entity_poly.pdbx_seq_one_letter_code
_entity_poly.pdbx_strand_id
1 'polypeptide(L)'
;MDLGKCSQLVTKDVAQMISNRCKNLSQLYLQRCSRIPSDALVDLIESLPSLKKLDLSDTQCNTQVLSAVGSTCRHLCELNISDCKRLSANSLFHLAYDVTASSFSCQGLQVLSVDGLEPSGKSRDLI
;
A
#
# COMPACT_ATOMS: atom_id res chain seq x y z
N MET A 1 5.30 -6.85 -11.84
CA MET A 1 4.97 -8.20 -11.35
C MET A 1 3.52 -8.19 -10.93
N ASP A 2 2.66 -8.96 -11.61
CA ASP A 2 1.24 -9.03 -11.30
C ASP A 2 0.92 -10.35 -10.61
N LEU A 3 0.45 -10.27 -9.37
CA LEU A 3 0.13 -11.40 -8.52
C LEU A 3 -1.37 -11.46 -8.17
N GLY A 4 -2.16 -10.47 -8.56
CA GLY A 4 -3.58 -10.43 -8.22
C GLY A 4 -4.40 -11.55 -8.87
N LYS A 5 -3.94 -12.10 -10.00
CA LYS A 5 -4.55 -13.29 -10.64
C LYS A 5 -4.40 -14.56 -9.80
N CYS A 6 -3.41 -14.61 -8.92
CA CYS A 6 -3.10 -15.77 -8.09
C CYS A 6 -3.26 -15.44 -6.59
N SER A 7 -4.08 -14.45 -6.24
CA SER A 7 -4.13 -13.85 -4.90
C SER A 7 -4.37 -14.83 -3.75
N GLN A 8 -5.02 -15.97 -4.01
CA GLN A 8 -5.25 -17.02 -3.02
C GLN A 8 -3.97 -17.81 -2.65
N LEU A 9 -2.94 -17.77 -3.50
CA LEU A 9 -1.67 -18.45 -3.31
C LEU A 9 -0.59 -17.52 -2.74
N VAL A 10 -0.84 -16.20 -2.72
CA VAL A 10 0.14 -15.22 -2.27
C VAL A 10 0.03 -15.06 -0.75
N THR A 11 1.06 -15.50 -0.04
CA THR A 11 1.14 -15.45 1.43
C THR A 11 2.28 -14.53 1.89
N LYS A 12 2.45 -14.40 3.20
CA LYS A 12 3.61 -13.74 3.82
C LYS A 12 4.95 -14.29 3.30
N ASP A 13 5.06 -15.60 3.10
CA ASP A 13 6.30 -16.23 2.62
C ASP A 13 6.64 -15.79 1.20
N VAL A 14 5.63 -15.70 0.32
CA VAL A 14 5.80 -15.20 -1.06
C VAL A 14 6.24 -13.74 -1.03
N ALA A 15 5.61 -12.90 -0.18
CA ALA A 15 6.02 -11.52 0.01
C ALA A 15 7.49 -11.43 0.46
N GLN A 16 7.89 -12.20 1.47
CA GLN A 16 9.27 -12.22 1.96
C GLN A 16 10.29 -12.66 0.91
N MET A 17 9.95 -13.65 0.07
CA MET A 17 10.79 -14.04 -1.06
C MET A 17 10.99 -12.90 -2.06
N ILE A 18 9.93 -12.15 -2.38
CA ILE A 18 10.00 -10.98 -3.26
C ILE A 18 10.87 -9.90 -2.62
N SER A 19 10.65 -9.58 -1.34
CA SER A 19 11.48 -8.64 -0.58
C SER A 19 12.96 -8.99 -0.68
N ASN A 20 13.31 -10.27 -0.62
CA ASN A 20 14.70 -10.74 -0.60
C ASN A 20 15.38 -10.87 -1.97
N ARG A 21 14.63 -10.84 -3.07
CA ARG A 21 15.16 -11.15 -4.41
C ARG A 21 14.88 -10.08 -5.46
N CYS A 22 13.84 -9.28 -5.28
CA CYS A 22 13.28 -8.45 -6.33
C CYS A 22 13.47 -6.94 -6.10
N LYS A 23 14.65 -6.51 -5.65
CA LYS A 23 14.95 -5.12 -5.22
C LYS A 23 14.74 -4.03 -6.27
N ASN A 24 14.74 -4.40 -7.56
CA ASN A 24 14.59 -3.48 -8.70
C ASN A 24 13.18 -3.50 -9.31
N LEU A 25 12.16 -4.01 -8.60
CA LEU A 25 10.80 -3.98 -9.12
C LEU A 25 10.33 -2.54 -9.31
N SER A 26 9.86 -2.25 -10.52
CA SER A 26 9.25 -0.97 -10.87
C SER A 26 7.72 -1.00 -10.79
N GLN A 27 7.09 -2.17 -10.92
CA GLN A 27 5.64 -2.32 -10.89
C GLN A 27 5.27 -3.57 -10.10
N LEU A 28 4.32 -3.45 -9.17
CA LEU A 28 3.85 -4.55 -8.34
C LEU A 28 2.33 -4.46 -8.17
N TYR A 29 1.64 -5.54 -8.49
CA TYR A 29 0.18 -5.62 -8.37
C TYR A 29 -0.19 -6.77 -7.43
N LEU A 30 -0.78 -6.42 -6.28
CA LEU A 30 -1.17 -7.31 -5.19
C LEU A 30 -2.69 -7.25 -4.92
N GLN A 31 -3.47 -6.77 -5.88
CA GLN A 31 -4.92 -6.66 -5.76
C GLN A 31 -5.55 -7.98 -5.29
N ARG A 32 -6.40 -7.90 -4.27
CA ARG A 32 -7.07 -9.04 -3.61
C ARG A 32 -6.15 -10.01 -2.85
N CYS A 33 -4.86 -9.72 -2.68
CA CYS A 33 -3.93 -10.54 -1.89
C CYS A 33 -4.14 -10.32 -0.37
N SER A 34 -5.35 -10.53 0.12
CA SER A 34 -5.78 -10.28 1.51
C SER A 34 -5.18 -11.22 2.55
N ARG A 35 -4.46 -12.27 2.12
CA ARG A 35 -3.71 -13.21 2.97
C ARG A 35 -2.34 -12.68 3.40
N ILE A 36 -1.85 -11.59 2.79
CA ILE A 36 -0.62 -10.92 3.23
C ILE A 36 -0.98 -9.97 4.38
N PRO A 37 -0.47 -10.19 5.60
CA PRO A 37 -0.75 -9.30 6.73
C PRO A 37 -0.03 -7.96 6.56
N SER A 38 -0.52 -6.91 7.23
CA SER A 38 -0.03 -5.54 7.05
C SER A 38 1.45 -5.35 7.43
N ASP A 39 1.95 -6.07 8.43
CA ASP A 39 3.37 -6.08 8.80
C ASP A 39 4.25 -6.59 7.64
N ALA A 40 3.85 -7.69 7.01
CA ALA A 40 4.57 -8.24 5.86
C ALA A 40 4.49 -7.32 4.62
N LEU A 41 3.39 -6.57 4.46
CA LEU A 41 3.30 -5.54 3.43
C LEU A 41 4.28 -4.40 3.69
N VAL A 42 4.44 -3.95 4.94
CA VAL A 42 5.45 -2.94 5.30
C VAL A 42 6.84 -3.42 4.92
N ASP A 43 7.24 -4.62 5.37
CA ASP A 43 8.57 -5.21 5.07
C ASP A 43 8.83 -5.33 3.56
N LEU A 44 7.78 -5.66 2.80
CA LEU A 44 7.82 -5.74 1.34
C LEU A 44 8.03 -4.38 0.69
N ILE A 45 7.27 -3.37 1.10
CA ILE A 45 7.34 -2.02 0.52
C ILE A 45 8.69 -1.39 0.81
N GLU A 46 9.18 -1.49 2.06
CA GLU A 46 10.48 -0.97 2.48
C GLU A 46 11.65 -1.60 1.71
N SER A 47 11.44 -2.81 1.17
CA SER A 47 12.42 -3.51 0.34
C SER A 47 12.43 -3.09 -1.13
N LEU A 48 11.50 -2.25 -1.59
CA LEU A 48 11.25 -1.97 -3.01
C LEU A 48 11.27 -0.45 -3.34
N PRO A 49 12.41 0.24 -3.19
CA PRO A 49 12.51 1.70 -3.38
C PRO A 49 12.32 2.17 -4.83
N SER A 50 12.44 1.27 -5.81
CA SER A 50 12.32 1.59 -7.25
C SER A 50 10.89 1.53 -7.79
N LEU A 51 9.88 1.29 -6.93
CA LEU A 51 8.50 1.18 -7.37
C LEU A 51 7.98 2.50 -7.96
N LYS A 52 7.31 2.35 -9.11
CA LYS A 52 6.60 3.38 -9.86
C LYS A 52 5.10 3.14 -9.91
N LYS A 53 4.67 1.87 -9.92
CA LYS A 53 3.26 1.48 -9.88
C LYS A 53 3.03 0.44 -8.81
N LEU A 54 2.02 0.67 -7.98
CA LEU A 54 1.66 -0.22 -6.89
C LEU A 54 0.14 -0.34 -6.78
N ASP A 55 -0.36 -1.58 -6.86
CA ASP A 55 -1.76 -1.88 -6.59
C ASP A 55 -1.88 -2.73 -5.32
N LEU A 56 -2.51 -2.15 -4.30
CA LEU A 56 -2.83 -2.74 -3.01
C LEU A 56 -4.34 -2.87 -2.80
N SER A 57 -5.15 -2.75 -3.85
CA SER A 57 -6.62 -2.78 -3.70
C SER A 57 -7.11 -4.10 -3.10
N ASP A 58 -8.09 -4.02 -2.18
CA ASP A 58 -8.63 -5.17 -1.45
C ASP A 58 -7.54 -6.03 -0.76
N THR A 59 -6.55 -5.37 -0.14
CA THR A 59 -5.52 -6.01 0.70
C THR A 59 -5.65 -5.59 2.17
N GLN A 60 -4.75 -6.09 3.03
CA GLN A 60 -4.66 -5.69 4.44
C GLN A 60 -3.97 -4.33 4.64
N CYS A 61 -3.84 -3.51 3.59
CA CYS A 61 -3.22 -2.18 3.66
C CYS A 61 -3.85 -1.32 4.75
N ASN A 62 -3.00 -0.72 5.58
CA ASN A 62 -3.37 0.17 6.67
C ASN A 62 -2.49 1.43 6.65
N THR A 63 -2.67 2.34 7.60
CA THR A 63 -1.91 3.58 7.68
C THR A 63 -0.39 3.37 7.75
N GLN A 64 0.08 2.29 8.39
CA GLN A 64 1.52 1.98 8.47
C GLN A 64 2.08 1.60 7.10
N VAL A 65 1.33 0.82 6.31
CA VAL A 65 1.70 0.50 4.93
C VAL A 65 1.78 1.77 4.07
N LEU A 66 0.83 2.70 4.21
CA LEU A 66 0.91 3.99 3.50
C LEU A 66 2.12 4.82 3.90
N SER A 67 2.46 4.83 5.20
CA SER A 67 3.65 5.51 5.68
C SER A 67 4.92 4.92 5.05
N ALA A 68 5.01 3.59 4.94
CA ALA A 68 6.13 2.91 4.30
C ALA A 68 6.21 3.23 2.79
N VAL A 69 5.06 3.31 2.12
CA VAL A 69 4.98 3.76 0.71
C VAL A 69 5.55 5.17 0.57
N GLY A 70 5.09 6.10 1.41
CA GLY A 70 5.48 7.50 1.36
C GLY A 70 6.96 7.74 1.65
N SER A 71 7.55 6.99 2.58
CA SER A 71 8.96 7.12 2.95
C SER A 71 9.90 6.39 1.97
N THR A 72 9.49 5.23 1.44
CA THR A 72 10.37 4.36 0.64
C THR A 72 10.24 4.61 -0.87
N CYS A 73 9.02 4.66 -1.40
CA CYS A 73 8.77 4.65 -2.84
C CYS A 73 8.76 6.07 -3.42
N ARG A 74 9.91 6.76 -3.38
CA ARG A 74 10.03 8.18 -3.79
C ARG A 74 9.70 8.44 -5.27
N HIS A 75 9.75 7.41 -6.11
CA HIS A 75 9.45 7.46 -7.55
C HIS A 75 8.05 6.91 -7.90
N LEU A 76 7.18 6.71 -6.91
CA LEU A 76 5.84 6.19 -7.15
C LEU A 76 5.01 7.21 -7.96
N CYS A 77 4.41 6.74 -9.05
CA CYS A 77 3.57 7.52 -9.94
C CYS A 77 2.11 7.08 -9.92
N GLU A 78 1.85 5.79 -9.65
CA GLU A 78 0.50 5.24 -9.57
C GLU A 78 0.34 4.40 -8.31
N LEU A 79 -0.67 4.71 -7.49
CA LEU A 79 -1.05 3.96 -6.32
C LEU A 79 -2.55 3.65 -6.35
N ASN A 80 -2.90 2.38 -6.21
CA ASN A 80 -4.28 1.95 -6.00
C ASN A 80 -4.44 1.35 -4.60
N ILE A 81 -5.29 1.97 -3.78
CA ILE A 81 -5.63 1.54 -2.41
C ILE A 81 -7.14 1.39 -2.23
N SER A 82 -7.85 1.18 -3.33
CA SER A 82 -9.30 0.99 -3.34
C SER A 82 -9.71 -0.23 -2.51
N ASP A 83 -10.86 -0.17 -1.86
CA ASP A 83 -11.44 -1.23 -1.03
C ASP A 83 -10.57 -1.68 0.16
N CYS A 84 -9.53 -0.92 0.52
CA CYS A 84 -8.71 -1.16 1.70
C CYS A 84 -9.45 -0.76 2.99
N LYS A 85 -10.20 -1.70 3.57
CA LYS A 85 -11.11 -1.49 4.71
C LYS A 85 -10.46 -0.99 6.00
N ARG A 86 -9.12 -1.04 6.10
CA ARG A 86 -8.36 -0.57 7.28
C ARG A 86 -7.80 0.84 7.10
N LEU A 87 -8.12 1.49 5.98
CA LEU A 87 -7.79 2.87 5.70
C LEU A 87 -8.99 3.78 5.93
N SER A 88 -8.68 5.01 6.34
CA SER A 88 -9.64 6.12 6.42
C SER A 88 -9.11 7.27 5.58
N ALA A 89 -9.93 8.29 5.34
CA ALA A 89 -9.48 9.53 4.70
C ALA A 89 -8.25 10.13 5.41
N ASN A 90 -8.18 10.05 6.74
CA ASN A 90 -7.04 10.56 7.52
C ASN A 90 -5.74 9.76 7.28
N SER A 91 -5.84 8.50 6.86
CA SER A 91 -4.66 7.70 6.53
C SER A 91 -3.90 8.29 5.33
N LEU A 92 -4.55 9.06 4.45
CA LEU A 92 -3.94 9.69 3.29
C LEU A 92 -2.92 10.76 3.66
N PHE A 93 -3.02 11.39 4.83
CA PHE A 93 -2.02 12.35 5.29
C PHE A 93 -0.64 11.70 5.44
N HIS A 94 -0.59 10.42 5.83
CA HIS A 94 0.65 9.65 5.95
C HIS A 94 1.25 9.24 4.61
N LEU A 95 0.47 9.29 3.52
CA LEU A 95 0.99 9.10 2.17
C LEU A 95 1.63 10.39 1.62
N ALA A 96 1.05 11.55 1.96
CA ALA A 96 1.49 12.85 1.44
C ALA A 96 2.71 13.42 2.19
N TYR A 97 2.88 13.05 3.46
CA TYR A 97 3.91 13.63 4.33
C TYR A 97 4.67 12.55 5.11
N ASP A 98 5.98 12.50 4.90
CA ASP A 98 6.89 11.72 5.73
C ASP A 98 7.21 12.52 6.99
N VAL A 99 6.59 12.11 8.11
CA VAL A 99 6.80 12.71 9.42
C VAL A 99 8.24 12.54 9.90
N THR A 100 8.91 11.44 9.53
CA THR A 100 10.29 11.15 9.96
C THR A 100 11.30 12.02 9.22
N ALA A 101 11.11 12.22 7.92
CA ALA A 101 11.96 13.06 7.09
C ALA A 101 11.51 14.53 7.04
N SER A 102 10.38 14.87 7.67
CA SER A 102 9.73 16.19 7.60
C SER A 102 9.54 16.71 6.16
N SER A 103 9.22 15.81 5.22
CA SER A 103 9.19 16.13 3.79
C SER A 103 7.95 15.59 3.09
N PHE A 104 7.56 16.22 1.98
CA PHE A 104 6.51 15.68 1.12
C PHE A 104 6.95 14.36 0.48
N SER A 105 6.09 13.36 0.59
CA SER A 105 6.27 12.01 0.08
C SER A 105 5.79 11.88 -1.37
N CYS A 106 6.35 10.90 -2.10
CA CYS A 106 5.94 10.52 -3.46
C CYS A 106 5.58 11.71 -4.38
N GLN A 107 6.50 12.68 -4.54
CA GLN A 107 6.26 13.91 -5.31
C GLN A 107 5.90 13.66 -6.81
N GLY A 108 6.16 12.46 -7.31
CA GLY A 108 5.82 12.02 -8.66
C GLY A 108 4.46 11.33 -8.79
N LEU A 109 3.65 11.25 -7.72
CA LEU A 109 2.36 10.57 -7.73
C LEU A 109 1.38 11.33 -8.64
N GLN A 110 0.92 10.66 -9.69
CA GLN A 110 0.03 11.20 -10.71
C GLN A 110 -1.36 10.59 -10.63
N VAL A 111 -1.44 9.33 -10.20
CA VAL A 111 -2.69 8.58 -10.11
C VAL A 111 -2.83 7.99 -8.72
N LEU A 112 -3.93 8.31 -8.06
CA LEU A 112 -4.33 7.75 -6.77
C LEU A 112 -5.78 7.27 -6.87
N SER A 113 -5.99 5.96 -6.74
CA SER A 113 -7.32 5.35 -6.68
C SER A 113 -7.68 4.98 -5.24
N VAL A 114 -8.83 5.48 -4.77
CA VAL A 114 -9.31 5.42 -3.37
C VAL A 114 -10.78 5.01 -3.28
N ASP A 115 -11.29 4.34 -4.32
CA ASP A 115 -12.68 3.90 -4.35
C ASP A 115 -12.97 2.94 -3.18
N GLY A 116 -14.17 3.04 -2.58
CA GLY A 116 -14.54 2.15 -1.48
C GLY A 116 -13.86 2.43 -0.12
N LEU A 117 -13.10 3.53 0.01
CA LEU A 117 -12.68 4.01 1.34
C LEU A 117 -13.89 4.59 2.09
N GLU A 118 -14.18 4.06 3.28
CA GLU A 118 -15.26 4.60 4.10
C GLU A 118 -14.86 5.98 4.66
N PRO A 119 -15.71 7.01 4.52
CA PRO A 119 -15.54 8.24 5.27
C PRO A 119 -15.60 7.90 6.76
N SER A 120 -14.63 8.38 7.53
CA SER A 120 -14.61 8.20 8.98
C SER A 120 -15.87 8.80 9.61
N GLY A 121 -16.90 7.98 9.84
CA GLY A 121 -18.14 8.45 10.44
C GLY A 121 -19.40 7.68 10.03
N LYS A 122 -19.53 6.43 10.46
CA LYS A 122 -20.81 5.99 11.02
C LYS A 122 -20.56 5.58 12.46
N SER A 123 -20.89 6.51 13.35
CA SER A 123 -21.23 6.20 14.74
C SER A 123 -22.24 5.07 14.70
N ARG A 124 -21.84 3.88 15.12
CA ARG A 124 -22.78 2.85 15.55
C ARG A 124 -23.18 3.20 16.96
N ASP A 125 -23.99 4.24 17.10
CA ASP A 125 -24.79 4.52 18.28
C ASP A 125 -26.11 5.15 17.83
N LEU A 126 -27.21 4.64 18.39
CA LEU A 126 -28.63 4.94 18.15
C LEU A 126 -29.20 4.20 16.91
N ILE A 127 -29.96 3.11 17.02
CA ILE A 127 -31.03 2.69 17.95
C ILE A 127 -30.96 1.17 18.14
#